data_AF-A0A9X3J4N9-F1
#
_entry.id   AF-A0A9X3J4N9-F1
#
_cell.length_a   1.000
_cell.length_b   1.000
_cell.length_c   1.000
_cell.angle_alpha   90.00
_cell.angle_beta   90.00
_cell.angle_gamma   90.00
#
_symmetry.space_group_name_H-M   'P 1'
#
loop_
_entity.id
_entity.type
_entity.pdbx_description
1 polymer ?
#
loop_
_entity_poly.entity_id
_entity_poly.type
_entity_poly.pdbx_seq_one_letter_code
_entity_poly.pdbx_strand_id
1 'polypeptide(L)'
;MTGSASSTRAVSLASARPSSARPVRRGAPRAVALHLRRIYVPQDPERFLERITDAFIDRLVADVTAGFKGNVGVVPRQFLREFVTQMDLVDENPEYDPARDYAFKLPELSDLTAHEQHVITGQPLLIAEDATGEPVLKEDVW
;
A
#
# COMPACT_ATOMS: atom_id res chain seq x y z
N MET A 1 -1.93 20.62 -65.09
CA MET A 1 -1.33 19.70 -64.11
C MET A 1 -1.81 20.13 -62.73
N THR A 2 -2.87 19.51 -62.22
CA THR A 2 -3.51 19.88 -60.95
C THR A 2 -3.01 18.96 -59.84
N GLY A 3 -2.45 19.57 -58.79
CA GLY A 3 -1.82 18.88 -57.65
C GLY A 3 -2.84 18.31 -56.66
N SER A 4 -2.41 17.18 -56.07
CA SER A 4 -3.04 16.39 -55.02
C SER A 4 -3.20 17.16 -53.70
N ALA A 5 -4.30 16.90 -52.98
CA ALA A 5 -4.39 17.14 -51.55
C ALA A 5 -5.21 16.01 -50.90
N SER A 6 -4.51 14.99 -50.42
CA SER A 6 -5.07 13.97 -49.51
C SER A 6 -5.47 14.64 -48.19
N SER A 7 -6.76 14.60 -47.87
CA SER A 7 -7.30 15.09 -46.60
C SER A 7 -7.20 14.00 -45.54
N THR A 8 -6.20 14.11 -44.66
CA THR A 8 -6.05 13.25 -43.48
C THR A 8 -7.04 13.69 -42.41
N ARG A 9 -7.99 12.81 -42.08
CA ARG A 9 -9.03 13.04 -41.07
C ARG A 9 -8.46 12.77 -39.67
N ALA A 10 -8.31 13.80 -38.86
CA ALA A 10 -7.93 13.66 -37.44
C ALA A 10 -9.10 13.06 -36.64
N VAL A 11 -8.86 11.94 -35.96
CA VAL A 11 -9.81 11.33 -35.03
C VAL A 11 -9.55 11.94 -33.65
N SER A 12 -10.55 12.65 -33.13
CA SER A 12 -10.54 13.21 -31.76
C SER A 12 -10.68 12.08 -30.74
N LEU A 13 -9.63 11.82 -29.96
CA LEU A 13 -9.73 10.93 -28.81
C LEU A 13 -10.44 11.64 -27.67
N ALA A 14 -11.56 11.05 -27.26
CA ALA A 14 -12.31 11.42 -26.08
C ALA A 14 -11.40 11.43 -24.85
N SER A 15 -11.45 12.54 -24.11
CA SER A 15 -10.84 12.73 -22.79
C SER A 15 -11.16 11.52 -21.89
N ALA A 16 -10.19 10.66 -21.66
CA ALA A 16 -10.25 9.66 -20.61
C ALA A 16 -10.29 10.39 -19.27
N ARG A 17 -11.45 10.36 -18.60
CA ARG A 17 -11.59 10.87 -17.23
C ARG A 17 -10.63 10.07 -16.34
N PRO A 18 -9.78 10.71 -15.52
CA PRO A 18 -9.01 9.98 -14.53
C PRO A 18 -9.99 9.31 -13.57
N SER A 19 -9.93 7.97 -13.52
CA SER A 19 -10.65 7.15 -12.56
C SER A 19 -10.38 7.70 -11.15
N SER A 20 -11.38 8.29 -10.51
CA SER A 20 -11.23 8.77 -9.14
C SER A 20 -10.99 7.56 -8.24
N ALA A 21 -9.74 7.31 -7.85
CA ALA A 21 -9.41 6.34 -6.82
C ALA A 21 -10.19 6.74 -5.57
N ARG A 22 -11.23 5.96 -5.24
CA ARG A 22 -12.11 6.23 -4.10
C ARG A 22 -11.23 6.25 -2.85
N PRO A 23 -11.28 7.30 -2.00
CA PRO A 23 -10.49 7.30 -0.78
C PRO A 23 -10.90 6.09 0.06
N VAL A 24 -9.93 5.21 0.33
CA VAL A 24 -10.11 4.08 1.25
C VAL A 24 -10.58 4.65 2.58
N ARG A 25 -11.75 4.19 3.05
CA ARG A 25 -12.31 4.65 4.31
C ARG A 25 -11.37 4.25 5.45
N ARG A 26 -11.07 5.19 6.35
CA ARG A 26 -10.18 5.02 7.52
C ARG A 26 -10.47 3.77 8.38
N GLY A 27 -11.65 3.16 8.28
CA GLY A 27 -12.02 1.93 8.99
C GLY A 27 -11.58 0.61 8.34
N ALA A 28 -11.00 0.61 7.14
CA ALA A 28 -10.64 -0.63 6.44
C ALA A 28 -9.51 -1.44 7.14
N PRO A 29 -8.38 -0.83 7.57
CA PRO A 29 -7.26 -1.60 8.12
C PRO A 29 -7.62 -2.33 9.43
N ARG A 30 -8.33 -1.64 10.33
CA ARG A 30 -8.80 -2.23 11.60
C ARG A 30 -9.74 -3.41 11.37
N ALA A 31 -10.70 -3.29 10.45
CA ALA A 31 -11.63 -4.37 10.15
C ALA A 31 -10.92 -5.62 9.62
N VAL A 32 -9.91 -5.43 8.77
CA VAL A 32 -9.05 -6.51 8.27
C VAL A 32 -8.25 -7.14 9.41
N ALA A 33 -7.67 -6.33 10.31
CA ALA A 33 -6.93 -6.82 11.46
C ALA A 33 -7.77 -7.74 12.37
N LEU A 34 -9.00 -7.29 12.68
CA LEU A 34 -9.94 -8.08 13.48
C LEU A 34 -10.33 -9.38 12.78
N HIS A 35 -10.50 -9.34 11.45
CA HIS A 35 -10.77 -10.53 10.67
C HIS A 35 -9.59 -11.51 10.70
N LEU A 36 -8.37 -11.01 10.50
CA LEU A 36 -7.15 -11.81 10.56
C LEU A 36 -6.95 -12.45 11.94
N ARG A 37 -7.04 -11.67 13.03
CA ARG A 37 -6.96 -12.18 14.40
C ARG A 37 -7.98 -13.29 14.67
N ARG A 38 -9.17 -13.21 14.06
CA ARG A 38 -10.24 -14.20 14.21
C ARG A 38 -9.94 -15.52 13.47
N ILE A 39 -9.25 -15.48 12.33
CA ILE A 39 -8.99 -16.67 11.51
C ILE A 39 -7.61 -17.30 11.79
N TYR A 40 -6.72 -16.56 12.45
CA TYR A 40 -5.42 -17.06 12.87
C TYR A 40 -5.58 -18.15 13.94
N VAL A 41 -4.83 -19.24 13.81
CA VAL A 41 -4.86 -20.38 14.74
C VAL A 41 -3.49 -20.47 15.44
N PRO A 42 -3.31 -19.77 16.58
CA PRO A 42 -2.04 -19.76 17.30
C PRO A 42 -1.80 -21.07 18.05
N GLN A 43 -0.53 -21.34 18.39
CA GLN A 43 -0.16 -22.45 19.28
C GLN A 43 -0.70 -22.24 20.69
N ASP A 44 -0.75 -20.99 21.15
CA ASP A 44 -1.22 -20.58 22.47
C ASP A 44 -2.27 -19.45 22.35
N PRO A 45 -3.57 -19.81 22.27
CA PRO A 45 -4.64 -18.83 22.05
C PRO A 45 -4.80 -17.80 23.16
N GLU A 46 -4.51 -18.16 24.41
CA GLU A 46 -4.65 -17.25 25.55
C GLU A 46 -3.58 -16.15 25.48
N ARG A 47 -2.31 -16.56 25.38
CA ARG A 47 -1.20 -15.60 25.22
C ARG A 47 -1.36 -14.75 23.98
N PHE A 48 -1.76 -15.35 22.87
CA PHE A 48 -1.95 -14.63 21.62
C PHE A 48 -2.99 -13.50 21.77
N LEU A 49 -4.13 -13.76 22.41
CA LEU A 49 -5.17 -12.75 22.62
C LEU A 49 -4.79 -11.69 23.67
N GLU A 50 -4.00 -12.06 24.67
CA GLU A 50 -3.43 -11.11 25.64
C GLU A 50 -2.44 -10.14 25.01
N ARG A 51 -1.70 -10.55 23.97
CA ARG A 51 -0.71 -9.72 23.28
C ARG A 51 -1.30 -8.95 22.10
N ILE A 52 -2.11 -9.61 21.25
CA ILE A 52 -2.75 -9.01 20.07
C ILE A 52 -4.10 -8.38 20.48
N THR A 53 -4.02 -7.38 21.35
CA THR A 53 -5.18 -6.66 21.89
C THR A 53 -5.80 -5.70 20.86
N ASP A 54 -7.05 -5.28 21.11
CA ASP A 54 -7.68 -4.21 20.32
C ASP A 54 -6.88 -2.91 20.39
N ALA A 55 -6.28 -2.59 21.55
CA ALA A 55 -5.46 -1.41 21.73
C ALA A 55 -4.17 -1.47 20.88
N PHE A 56 -3.54 -2.64 20.78
CA PHE A 56 -2.39 -2.83 19.89
C PHE A 56 -2.78 -2.65 18.41
N ILE A 57 -3.91 -3.23 17.98
CA ILE A 57 -4.43 -3.06 16.62
C ILE A 57 -4.66 -1.58 16.31
N ASP A 58 -5.33 -0.86 17.21
CA ASP A 58 -5.64 0.56 17.02
C ASP A 58 -4.39 1.43 16.93
N ARG A 59 -3.38 1.14 17.78
CA ARG A 59 -2.06 1.78 17.70
C ARG A 59 -1.38 1.52 16.37
N LEU A 60 -1.29 0.26 15.93
CA LEU A 60 -0.62 -0.09 14.67
C LEU A 60 -1.29 0.58 13.46
N VAL A 61 -2.63 0.59 13.42
CA VAL A 61 -3.37 1.30 12.36
C VAL A 61 -3.03 2.79 12.37
N ALA A 62 -2.95 3.42 13.54
CA ALA A 62 -2.59 4.83 13.65
C ALA A 62 -1.15 5.09 13.19
N ASP A 63 -0.18 4.29 13.65
CA ASP A 63 1.24 4.44 13.34
C ASP A 63 1.50 4.27 11.83
N VAL A 64 0.95 3.24 11.21
CA VAL A 64 1.04 3.03 9.77
C VAL A 64 0.36 4.19 9.03
N THR A 65 -0.86 4.57 9.42
CA THR A 65 -1.58 5.68 8.74
C THR A 65 -0.81 7.01 8.83
N ALA A 66 -0.17 7.28 9.96
CA ALA A 66 0.66 8.46 10.18
C ALA A 66 1.93 8.45 9.32
N GLY A 67 2.63 7.31 9.24
CA GLY A 67 3.83 7.14 8.40
C GLY A 67 3.58 7.42 6.92
N PHE A 68 2.37 7.13 6.44
CA PHE A 68 1.95 7.39 5.05
C PHE A 68 1.19 8.72 4.88
N LYS A 69 1.42 9.69 5.77
CA LYS A 69 0.84 11.06 5.71
C LYS A 69 -0.69 11.07 5.60
N GLY A 70 -1.37 10.05 6.11
CA GLY A 70 -2.84 9.93 6.05
C GLY A 70 -3.40 9.47 4.69
N ASN A 71 -2.56 9.10 3.71
CA ASN A 71 -2.99 8.58 2.41
C ASN A 71 -3.36 7.10 2.50
N VAL A 72 -4.65 6.85 2.74
CA VAL A 72 -5.21 5.54 3.09
C VAL A 72 -5.21 4.52 1.93
N GLY A 73 -4.99 4.95 0.69
CA GLY A 73 -4.93 4.04 -0.48
C GLY A 73 -3.72 3.10 -0.50
N VAL A 74 -2.73 3.36 0.36
CA VAL A 74 -1.40 2.74 0.39
C VAL A 74 -1.20 1.89 1.65
N VAL A 75 -2.02 2.15 2.67
CA VAL A 75 -1.99 1.48 3.97
C VAL A 75 -2.24 -0.03 3.92
N PRO A 76 -3.12 -0.61 3.06
CA PRO A 76 -3.54 -2.00 3.22
C PRO A 76 -2.39 -3.02 3.18
N ARG A 77 -1.50 -2.96 2.18
CA ARG A 77 -0.44 -3.98 2.04
C ARG A 77 0.59 -3.89 3.16
N GLN A 78 1.07 -2.68 3.46
CA GLN A 78 2.11 -2.49 4.47
C GLN A 78 1.57 -2.77 5.88
N PHE A 79 0.33 -2.37 6.16
CA PHE A 79 -0.35 -2.75 7.40
C PHE A 79 -0.48 -4.28 7.52
N LEU A 80 -0.89 -4.96 6.45
CA LEU A 80 -1.06 -6.41 6.46
C LEU A 80 0.26 -7.13 6.72
N ARG A 81 1.33 -6.73 6.02
CA ARG A 81 2.68 -7.29 6.22
C ARG A 81 3.08 -7.17 7.69
N GLU A 82 2.98 -5.96 8.22
CA GLU A 82 3.39 -5.69 9.59
C GLU A 82 2.54 -6.48 10.57
N PHE A 83 1.21 -6.38 10.49
CA PHE A 83 0.32 -7.07 11.43
C PHE A 83 0.52 -8.60 11.44
N VAL A 84 0.74 -9.22 10.27
CA VAL A 84 1.05 -10.65 10.19
C VAL A 84 2.39 -10.97 10.86
N THR A 85 3.45 -10.20 10.57
CA THR A 85 4.74 -10.37 11.26
C THR A 85 4.60 -10.27 12.78
N GLN A 86 3.79 -9.33 13.28
CA GLN A 86 3.56 -9.18 14.72
C GLN A 86 2.81 -10.37 15.33
N MET A 87 1.82 -10.93 14.61
CA MET A 87 1.12 -12.16 15.04
C MET A 87 2.08 -13.36 15.11
N ASP A 88 2.92 -13.53 14.08
CA ASP A 88 3.88 -14.63 14.01
C ASP A 88 4.93 -14.51 15.11
N LEU A 89 5.46 -13.31 15.37
CA LEU A 89 6.43 -13.10 16.44
C LEU A 89 5.85 -13.44 17.83
N VAL A 90 4.58 -13.11 18.09
CA VAL A 90 3.89 -13.48 19.34
C VAL A 90 3.72 -14.99 19.47
N ASP A 91 3.44 -15.69 18.37
CA ASP A 91 3.24 -17.14 18.38
C ASP A 91 4.57 -17.90 18.55
N GLU A 92 5.61 -17.44 17.85
CA GLU A 92 6.95 -18.05 17.84
C GLU A 92 7.77 -17.73 19.10
N ASN A 93 7.59 -16.55 19.71
CA ASN A 93 8.44 -16.06 20.80
C ASN A 93 7.61 -15.78 22.07
N PRO A 94 7.64 -16.66 23.09
CA PRO A 94 6.79 -16.54 24.28
C PRO A 94 7.00 -15.26 25.11
N GLU A 95 8.21 -14.68 25.08
CA GLU A 95 8.56 -13.47 25.83
C GLU A 95 8.26 -12.17 25.07
N TYR A 96 7.89 -12.27 23.79
CA TYR A 96 7.66 -11.11 22.94
C TYR A 96 6.36 -10.41 23.31
N ASP A 97 6.45 -9.10 23.54
CA ASP A 97 5.28 -8.27 23.77
C ASP A 97 5.24 -7.11 22.77
N PRO A 98 4.36 -7.14 21.75
CA PRO A 98 4.29 -6.09 20.76
C PRO A 98 3.81 -4.74 21.33
N ALA A 99 3.18 -4.71 22.52
CA ALA A 99 2.87 -3.43 23.16
C ALA A 99 4.15 -2.71 23.63
N ARG A 100 5.17 -3.48 24.05
CA ARG A 100 6.43 -2.99 24.62
C ARG A 100 7.57 -2.93 23.61
N ASP A 101 7.73 -4.00 22.84
CA ASP A 101 8.95 -4.28 22.07
C ASP A 101 8.86 -3.80 20.62
N TYR A 102 7.65 -3.55 20.13
CA TYR A 102 7.41 -3.10 18.77
C TYR A 102 7.31 -1.57 18.65
N ALA A 103 8.00 -1.05 17.64
CA ALA A 103 7.90 0.33 17.19
C ALA A 103 7.87 0.36 15.65
N PHE A 104 6.75 0.84 15.08
CA PHE A 104 6.61 0.95 13.64
C PHE A 104 7.68 1.88 13.06
N LYS A 105 8.30 1.43 11.98
CA LYS A 105 9.23 2.21 11.18
C LYS A 105 8.73 2.25 9.75
N LEU A 106 8.87 3.41 9.11
CA LEU A 106 8.49 3.53 7.71
C LEU A 106 9.39 2.60 6.87
N PRO A 107 8.83 1.79 5.96
CA PRO A 107 9.63 0.92 5.10
C PRO A 107 10.60 1.71 4.23
N GLU A 108 11.71 1.08 3.85
CA GLU A 108 12.63 1.65 2.87
C GLU A 108 11.96 1.76 1.49
N LEU A 109 12.42 2.69 0.65
CA LEU A 109 11.83 2.92 -0.68
C LEU A 109 11.84 1.67 -1.55
N SER A 110 12.86 0.81 -1.42
CA SER A 110 12.98 -0.46 -2.14
C SER A 110 11.89 -1.48 -1.79
N ASP A 111 11.32 -1.41 -0.59
CA ASP A 111 10.29 -2.34 -0.11
C ASP A 111 8.87 -1.89 -0.48
N LEU A 112 8.77 -0.72 -1.09
CA LEU A 112 7.53 -0.08 -1.50
C LEU A 112 7.28 -0.30 -3.00
N THR A 113 6.04 -0.56 -3.36
CA THR A 113 5.60 -0.52 -4.75
C THR A 113 5.64 0.91 -5.29
N ALA A 114 5.69 1.09 -6.62
CA ALA A 114 5.74 2.42 -7.26
C ALA A 114 4.63 3.38 -6.78
N HIS A 115 3.42 2.86 -6.57
CA HIS A 115 2.31 3.65 -6.03
C HIS A 115 2.54 4.07 -4.57
N GLU A 116 3.15 3.23 -3.74
CA GLU A 116 3.47 3.53 -2.35
C GLU A 116 4.64 4.52 -2.25
N GLN A 117 5.65 4.39 -3.11
CA GLN A 117 6.74 5.36 -3.25
C GLN A 117 6.21 6.75 -3.63
N HIS A 118 5.28 6.83 -4.60
CA HIS A 118 4.63 8.07 -5.00
C HIS A 118 3.97 8.79 -3.82
N VAL A 119 3.24 8.06 -2.98
CA VAL A 119 2.54 8.62 -1.82
C VAL A 119 3.49 9.12 -0.74
N ILE A 120 4.63 8.45 -0.52
CA ILE A 120 5.61 8.88 0.48
C ILE A 120 6.43 10.08 -0.01
N THR A 121 6.94 10.00 -1.24
CA THR A 121 7.86 11.00 -1.83
C THR A 121 7.16 12.24 -2.38
N GLY A 122 5.89 12.12 -2.78
CA GLY A 122 5.16 13.21 -3.46
C GLY A 122 5.65 13.52 -4.88
N GLN A 123 6.54 12.70 -5.44
CA GLN A 123 7.06 12.84 -6.81
C GLN A 123 5.97 12.45 -7.82
N PRO A 124 5.80 13.13 -8.97
CA PRO A 124 4.81 12.75 -9.97
C PRO A 124 5.05 11.32 -10.48
N LEU A 125 3.99 10.50 -10.59
CA LEU A 125 4.06 9.26 -11.36
C LEU A 125 4.24 9.63 -12.84
N LEU A 126 5.46 9.47 -13.35
CA LEU A 126 5.69 9.51 -14.80
C LEU A 126 5.24 8.17 -15.39
N ILE A 127 3.94 8.09 -15.71
CA ILE A 127 3.39 6.98 -16.48
C ILE A 127 3.66 7.31 -17.94
N ALA A 128 4.67 6.69 -18.55
CA ALA A 128 4.84 6.75 -19.99
C ALA A 128 3.81 5.80 -20.62
N GLU A 129 2.90 6.34 -21.44
CA GLU A 129 2.08 5.52 -22.33
C GLU A 129 2.88 5.23 -23.61
N ASP A 130 3.44 4.03 -23.75
CA ASP A 130 3.84 3.51 -25.06
C ASP A 130 3.57 2.00 -25.21
N ALA A 131 2.36 1.71 -25.69
CA ALA A 131 1.97 0.67 -26.65
C ALA A 131 2.39 -0.81 -26.48
N THR A 132 3.07 -1.23 -25.42
CA THR A 132 3.25 -2.65 -25.07
C THR A 132 3.33 -2.72 -23.56
N GLY A 133 2.40 -3.44 -22.91
CA GLY A 133 2.15 -3.39 -21.46
C GLY A 133 3.24 -3.96 -20.54
N GLU A 134 4.51 -3.67 -20.81
CA GLU A 134 5.63 -3.93 -19.90
C GLU A 134 6.45 -2.65 -19.71
N PRO A 135 6.60 -2.14 -18.47
CA PRO A 135 7.38 -0.94 -18.22
C PRO A 135 8.87 -1.24 -18.33
N VAL A 136 9.55 -0.63 -19.31
CA VAL A 136 11.01 -0.64 -19.44
C VAL A 136 11.55 0.74 -19.07
N LEU A 137 12.45 0.76 -18.08
CA LEU A 137 13.19 1.92 -17.63
C LEU A 137 14.09 2.44 -18.75
N LYS A 138 14.01 3.73 -19.09
CA LYS A 138 15.07 4.41 -19.85
C LYS A 138 15.75 5.42 -18.93
N GLU A 139 17.01 5.13 -18.62
CA GLU A 139 17.92 6.06 -17.97
C GLU A 139 18.38 7.09 -19.01
N ASP A 140 18.17 8.38 -18.73
CA ASP A 140 18.72 9.46 -19.53
C ASP A 140 20.24 9.50 -19.32
N VAL A 141 20.99 9.03 -20.32
CA VAL A 141 22.43 9.31 -20.43
C VAL A 141 22.56 10.69 -21.08
N TRP A 142 23.19 11.59 -20.32
CA TRP A 142 23.51 12.98 -20.61
C TRP A 142 24.03 13.27 -22.02
#